data_AF-A0A954IRV4-F1
#
_entry.id   AF-A0A954IRV4-F1
#
_cell.length_a   1.000
_cell.length_b   1.000
_cell.length_c   1.000
_cell.angle_alpha   90.00
_cell.angle_beta   90.00
_cell.angle_gamma   90.00
#
_symmetry.space_group_name_H-M   'P 1'
#
loop_
_entity.id
_entity.type
_entity.pdbx_description
1 polymer ?
#
loop_
_entity_poly.entity_id
_entity_poly.type
_entity_poly.pdbx_seq_one_letter_code
_entity_poly.pdbx_strand_id
1 'polypeptide(L)'
;MNVISPEQLHHLWQQHTAALLLLARGYCRGIDVSPEDCVQEAFVRLATQCPVPDCPRAWLLRVVRNLAIDAKRCGSQRLRSVLPMELLPATEA
;
A
#
# COMPACT_ATOMS: atom_id res chain seq x y z
N MET A 1 2.75 12.86 24.36
CA MET A 1 2.34 12.21 23.09
C MET A 1 3.42 12.53 22.06
N ASN A 2 4.12 11.51 21.56
CA ASN A 2 5.24 11.69 20.62
C ASN A 2 4.73 11.48 19.20
N VAL A 3 4.88 12.49 18.34
CA VAL A 3 4.56 12.46 16.90
C VAL A 3 5.85 12.63 16.12
N ILE A 4 5.91 12.11 14.90
CA ILE A 4 7.13 12.17 14.10
C ILE A 4 7.33 13.60 13.61
N SER A 5 8.56 14.12 13.71
CA SER A 5 8.88 15.44 13.17
C SER A 5 8.93 15.41 11.63
N PRO A 6 8.67 16.53 10.94
CA PRO A 6 8.83 16.64 9.49
C PRO A 6 10.23 16.24 8.99
N GLU A 7 11.27 16.55 9.75
CA GLU A 7 12.66 16.24 9.42
C GLU A 7 12.94 14.74 9.50
N GLN A 8 12.44 14.08 10.55
CA GLN A 8 12.51 12.62 10.68
C GLN A 8 11.72 11.92 9.57
N LEU A 9 10.54 12.43 9.22
CA LEU A 9 9.72 11.90 8.13
C LEU A 9 10.43 12.04 6.78
N HIS A 10 11.03 13.20 6.50
CA HIS A 10 11.82 13.45 5.30
C HIS A 10 13.04 12.51 5.22
N HIS A 11 13.73 12.29 6.34
CA HIS A 11 14.87 11.38 6.39
C HIS A 11 14.47 9.94 6.03
N LEU A 12 13.36 9.44 6.61
CA LEU A 12 12.82 8.13 6.28
C LEU A 12 12.39 8.04 4.80
N TRP A 13 11.82 9.12 4.25
CA TRP A 13 11.45 9.20 2.84
C TRP A 13 12.68 9.01 1.94
N GLN A 14 13.72 9.81 2.14
CA GLN A 14 14.95 9.72 1.33
C GLN A 14 15.61 8.35 1.44
N GLN A 15 15.62 7.75 2.63
CA GLN A 15 16.33 6.49 2.88
C GLN A 15 15.57 5.24 2.42
N HIS A 16 14.24 5.24 2.45
CA HIS A 16 13.47 4.00 2.36
C HIS A 16 12.50 3.93 1.19
N THR A 17 12.19 5.04 0.52
CA THR A 17 11.21 5.06 -0.57
C THR A 17 11.54 4.04 -1.68
N ALA A 18 12.79 3.96 -2.13
CA ALA A 18 13.19 3.01 -3.17
C ALA A 18 12.92 1.53 -2.77
N ALA A 19 13.26 1.17 -1.53
CA ALA A 19 13.04 -0.18 -1.01
C ALA A 19 11.54 -0.49 -0.81
N LEU A 20 10.77 0.50 -0.35
CA LEU A 20 9.32 0.37 -0.17
C LEU A 20 8.60 0.25 -1.52
N LEU A 21 9.03 0.99 -2.55
CA LEU A 21 8.52 0.87 -3.91
C LEU A 21 8.82 -0.51 -4.51
N LEU A 22 10.04 -1.02 -4.33
CA LEU A 22 10.41 -2.36 -4.78
C LEU A 22 9.51 -3.43 -4.11
N LEU A 23 9.28 -3.31 -2.80
CA LEU A 23 8.36 -4.18 -2.07
C LEU A 23 6.94 -4.09 -2.65
N ALA A 24 6.40 -2.89 -2.79
CA ALA A 24 5.04 -2.65 -3.30
C ALA A 24 4.85 -3.21 -4.71
N ARG A 25 5.83 -2.99 -5.61
CA ARG A 25 5.82 -3.53 -6.99
C ARG A 25 5.66 -5.04 -7.03
N GLY A 26 6.28 -5.76 -6.10
CA GLY A 26 6.15 -7.22 -6.01
C GLY A 26 4.70 -7.67 -5.77
N TYR A 27 3.92 -6.90 -5.00
CA TYR A 27 2.52 -7.20 -4.69
C TYR A 27 1.54 -6.65 -5.73
N CYS A 28 1.84 -5.48 -6.32
CA CYS A 28 1.00 -4.83 -7.32
C CYS A 28 1.13 -5.41 -8.75
N ARG A 29 1.96 -6.44 -8.95
CA ARG A 29 2.11 -7.07 -10.28
C ARG A 29 0.79 -7.66 -10.76
N GLY A 30 0.34 -7.25 -11.94
CA GLY A 30 -0.87 -7.78 -12.58
C GLY A 30 -2.19 -7.23 -12.02
N ILE A 31 -2.15 -6.12 -11.29
CA ILE A 31 -3.33 -5.35 -10.87
C ILE A 31 -3.16 -3.88 -11.25
N ASP A 32 -4.27 -3.18 -11.49
CA ASP A 32 -4.29 -1.75 -11.81
C ASP A 32 -4.22 -0.91 -10.52
N VAL A 33 -3.07 -0.99 -9.83
CA VAL A 33 -2.77 -0.18 -8.64
C VAL A 33 -1.33 0.28 -8.68
N SER A 34 -1.14 1.58 -8.43
CA SER A 34 0.17 2.22 -8.35
C SER A 34 0.91 1.82 -7.06
N PRO A 35 2.12 1.23 -7.17
CA PRO A 35 3.01 1.02 -6.02
C PRO A 35 3.32 2.29 -5.24
N GLU A 36 3.43 3.42 -5.95
CA GLU A 36 3.73 4.74 -5.41
C GLU A 36 2.62 5.22 -4.44
N ASP A 37 1.35 4.91 -4.72
CA ASP A 37 0.22 5.27 -3.87
C ASP A 37 0.28 4.53 -2.52
N CYS A 38 0.65 3.25 -2.55
CA CYS A 38 0.81 2.44 -1.34
C CYS A 38 1.91 3.01 -0.42
N VAL A 39 3.00 3.49 -1.01
CA VAL A 39 4.11 4.11 -0.27
C VAL A 39 3.69 5.46 0.28
N GLN A 40 3.08 6.32 -0.54
CA GLN A 40 2.62 7.64 -0.11
C GLN A 40 1.64 7.55 1.06
N GLU A 41 0.62 6.69 0.95
CA GLU A 41 -0.36 6.46 2.00
C GLU A 41 0.29 5.96 3.30
N ALA A 42 1.31 5.10 3.22
CA ALA A 42 2.04 4.66 4.41
C ALA A 42 2.75 5.82 5.12
N PHE A 43 3.36 6.75 4.37
CA PHE A 43 3.99 7.95 4.95
C PHE A 43 2.97 8.94 5.52
N VAL A 44 1.81 9.11 4.87
CA VAL A 44 0.70 9.92 5.40
C VAL A 44 0.22 9.37 6.74
N ARG A 45 0.03 8.04 6.85
CA ARG A 45 -0.34 7.39 8.11
C ARG A 45 0.74 7.52 9.18
N LEU A 46 2.02 7.44 8.81
CA LEU A 46 3.11 7.63 9.76
C LEU A 46 3.14 9.06 10.32
N ALA A 47 2.84 10.07 9.49
CA ALA A 47 2.82 11.48 9.90
C ALA A 47 1.75 11.78 10.96
N THR A 48 0.62 11.05 10.94
CA THR A 48 -0.48 11.23 11.90
C THR A 48 -0.47 10.22 13.04
N GLN A 49 0.43 9.24 13.00
CA GLN A 49 0.53 8.17 13.99
C GLN A 49 1.00 8.71 15.35
N CYS A 50 0.21 8.45 16.39
CA CYS A 50 0.52 8.81 17.77
C CYS A 50 0.16 7.66 18.72
N PRO A 51 1.09 7.12 19.51
CA PRO A 51 2.51 7.47 19.54
C PRO A 51 3.25 6.99 18.28
N VAL A 52 4.37 7.66 17.95
CA VAL A 52 5.31 7.19 16.92
C VAL A 52 5.73 5.76 17.22
N PRO A 53 5.73 4.85 16.23
CA PRO A 53 6.20 3.48 16.42
C PRO A 53 7.69 3.46 16.81
N ASP A 54 8.08 2.54 17.71
CA ASP A 54 9.48 2.40 18.14
C ASP A 54 10.44 2.14 16.96
N CYS A 55 9.94 1.48 15.91
CA CYS A 55 10.68 1.19 14.67
C CYS A 55 9.89 1.67 13.44
N PRO A 56 9.98 2.95 13.06
CA PRO A 56 9.22 3.52 11.95
C PRO A 56 9.44 2.79 10.62
N ARG A 57 10.67 2.36 10.33
CA ARG A 57 10.99 1.57 9.12
C ARG A 57 10.25 0.24 9.07
N ALA A 58 10.28 -0.53 10.16
CA ALA A 58 9.60 -1.83 10.22
C ALA A 58 8.08 -1.65 10.12
N TRP A 59 7.57 -0.57 10.71
CA TRP A 59 6.18 -0.18 10.59
C TRP A 59 5.81 0.17 9.15
N LEU A 60 6.60 0.99 8.44
CA LEU A 60 6.37 1.34 7.03
C LEU A 60 6.34 0.10 6.12
N LEU A 61 7.30 -0.82 6.28
CA LEU A 61 7.32 -2.08 5.52
C LEU A 61 6.02 -2.88 5.70
N ARG A 62 5.51 -2.95 6.94
CA ARG A 62 4.25 -3.62 7.25
C ARG A 62 3.06 -2.91 6.61
N VAL A 63 2.97 -1.59 6.74
CA VAL A 63 1.84 -0.82 6.21
C VAL A 63 1.80 -0.87 4.68
N VAL A 64 2.93 -0.69 4.00
CA VAL A 64 3.02 -0.80 2.53
C VAL A 64 2.58 -2.18 2.06
N ARG A 65 3.03 -3.25 2.72
CA ARG A 65 2.62 -4.62 2.40
C ARG A 65 1.10 -4.81 2.56
N ASN A 66 0.53 -4.32 3.65
CA ASN A 66 -0.90 -4.45 3.91
C ASN A 66 -1.71 -3.68 2.86
N LEU A 67 -1.32 -2.44 2.55
CA LEU A 67 -1.95 -1.62 1.51
C LEU A 67 -1.94 -2.31 0.15
N ALA A 68 -0.80 -2.87 -0.26
CA ALA A 68 -0.70 -3.56 -1.55
C ALA A 68 -1.53 -4.86 -1.61
N ILE A 69 -1.63 -5.60 -0.50
CA ILE A 69 -2.48 -6.79 -0.40
C ILE A 69 -3.97 -6.40 -0.45
N ASP A 70 -4.36 -5.36 0.26
CA ASP A 70 -5.74 -4.89 0.29
C ASP A 70 -6.15 -4.30 -1.06
N ALA A 71 -5.27 -3.54 -1.69
CA ALA A 71 -5.40 -3.09 -3.08
C ALA A 71 -5.66 -4.26 -4.04
N LYS A 72 -4.89 -5.35 -3.93
CA LYS A 72 -5.10 -6.56 -4.74
C LYS A 72 -6.46 -7.21 -4.50
N ARG A 73 -6.91 -7.26 -3.24
CA ARG A 73 -8.23 -7.80 -2.86
C ARG A 73 -9.36 -6.93 -3.40
N CYS A 74 -9.27 -5.61 -3.24
CA CYS A 74 -10.26 -4.66 -3.72
C CYS A 74 -10.30 -4.56 -5.25
N GLY A 75 -9.15 -4.61 -5.92
CA GLY A 75 -9.06 -4.69 -7.39
C GLY A 75 -9.73 -5.95 -7.92
N SER A 76 -9.53 -7.10 -7.26
CA SER A 76 -10.20 -8.36 -7.59
C SER A 76 -11.73 -8.29 -7.37
N GLN A 77 -12.17 -7.60 -6.30
CA GLN A 77 -13.59 -7.38 -6.03
C GLN A 77 -14.24 -6.40 -7.01
N ARG A 78 -13.54 -5.31 -7.37
CA ARG A 78 -13.98 -4.33 -8.37
C ARG A 78 -14.05 -4.94 -9.77
N LEU A 79 -13.07 -5.75 -10.18
CA LEU A 79 -13.20 -6.56 -11.40
C LEU A 79 -14.42 -7.48 -11.33
N ARG A 80 -14.67 -8.14 -10.20
CA ARG A 80 -15.87 -8.98 -10.03
C ARG A 80 -17.19 -8.19 -10.07
N SER A 81 -17.22 -6.94 -9.64
CA SER A 81 -18.44 -6.11 -9.58
C SER A 81 -18.64 -5.17 -10.77
N VAL A 82 -17.57 -4.85 -11.52
CA VAL A 82 -17.57 -3.92 -12.67
C VAL A 82 -17.50 -4.68 -14.00
N LEU A 83 -17.27 -6.00 -13.99
CA LEU A 83 -17.60 -6.81 -15.16
C LEU A 83 -19.10 -6.63 -15.43
N PRO A 84 -19.50 -6.21 -16.65
CA PRO A 84 -20.88 -6.33 -17.08
C PRO A 84 -21.32 -7.78 -16.82
N MET A 85 -22.54 -7.99 -16.33
CA MET A 85 -23.15 -9.32 -16.17
C MET A 85 -23.02 -10.20 -17.44
N GLU A 86 -22.71 -9.60 -18.59
CA GLU A 86 -22.51 -10.22 -19.90
C GLU A 86 -21.14 -10.94 -20.09
N LEU A 87 -20.17 -10.79 -19.18
CA LEU A 87 -18.82 -11.39 -19.32
C LEU A 87 -18.48 -12.43 -18.24
N LEU A 88 -19.46 -12.92 -17.47
CA LEU A 88 -19.24 -14.10 -16.64
C LEU A 88 -19.03 -15.30 -17.57
N PRO A 89 -17.90 -16.04 -17.47
CA PRO A 89 -17.72 -17.24 -18.27
C PRO A 89 -18.87 -18.18 -17.91
N ALA A 90 -19.66 -18.56 -18.93
CA ALA A 90 -20.64 -19.62 -18.80
C ALA A 90 -19.90 -20.81 -18.19
N THR A 91 -20.16 -21.06 -16.92
CA THR A 91 -19.71 -22.28 -16.28
C THR A 91 -20.64 -23.34 -16.85
N GLU A 92 -20.22 -23.92 -17.97
CA GLU A 92 -20.84 -25.10 -18.53
C GLU A 92 -20.67 -26.23 -17.52
N ALA A 93 -21.81 -26.70 -16.99
CA ALA A 93 -21.97 -27.95 -16.26
C ALA A 93 -23.24 -28.63 -16.79
#